data_AF-A0A483GQH3-F1
#
_entry.id   AF-A0A483GQH3-F1
#
_cell.length_a   1.000
_cell.length_b   1.000
_cell.length_c   1.000
_cell.angle_alpha   90.00
_cell.angle_beta   90.00
_cell.angle_gamma   90.00
#
_symmetry.space_group_name_H-M   'P 1'
#
loop_
_entity.id
_entity.type
_entity.pdbx_description
1 polymer ?
#
loop_
_entity_poly.entity_id
_entity_poly.type
_entity_poly.pdbx_seq_one_letter_code
_entity_poly.pdbx_strand_id
1 'polypeptide(L)'
;MSGMLASTAAAVGIIDKAVGIAKKLADDGGELDKATLKLELANLMTELASVKMEVITTQALLFDAEQKNKQLEEQLKDKQAFMFQNGIWWKEGDKIAFCPKCYESENIKFHMEAREKVVGMMGSYDYKHWHCRRCNSDFDRI
;
A
#
# COMPACT_ATOMS: atom_id res chain seq x y z
N MET A 1 7.14 2.86 9.71
CA MET A 1 6.81 4.20 9.15
C MET A 1 5.98 5.09 10.08
N SER A 2 5.42 4.59 11.20
CA SER A 2 4.62 5.37 12.16
C SER A 2 5.26 6.64 12.77
N GLY A 3 6.56 6.85 12.59
CA GLY A 3 7.29 8.03 13.08
C GLY A 3 6.97 9.33 12.33
N MET A 4 6.66 9.28 11.03
CA MET A 4 6.38 10.51 10.26
C MET A 4 5.02 11.12 10.62
N LEU A 5 3.97 10.31 10.74
CA LEU A 5 2.66 10.78 11.19
C LEU A 5 2.68 11.35 12.61
N ALA A 6 3.54 10.83 13.49
CA ALA A 6 3.75 11.38 14.83
C ALA A 6 4.46 12.75 14.80
N SER A 7 5.37 12.95 13.84
CA SER A 7 6.17 14.18 13.72
C SER A 7 5.36 15.40 13.26
N THR A 8 4.41 15.22 12.35
CA THR A 8 3.49 16.27 11.87
C THR A 8 2.44 16.65 12.93
N ALA A 9 1.94 15.68 13.69
CA ALA A 9 1.06 15.95 14.85
C ALA A 9 1.79 16.77 15.91
N ALA A 10 3.08 16.47 16.17
CA ALA A 10 3.92 17.29 17.03
C ALA A 10 4.13 18.71 16.47
N ALA A 11 4.30 18.86 15.15
CA ALA A 11 4.42 20.16 14.50
C ALA A 11 3.16 21.02 14.68
N VAL A 12 1.96 20.44 14.49
CA VAL A 12 0.68 21.15 14.76
C VAL A 12 0.61 21.64 16.21
N GLY A 13 1.01 20.81 17.18
CA GLY A 13 1.03 21.20 18.59
C GLY A 13 2.04 22.32 18.92
N ILE A 14 3.16 22.38 18.21
CA ILE A 14 4.15 23.48 18.34
C ILE A 14 3.57 24.78 17.79
N ILE A 15 2.88 24.72 16.64
CA ILE A 15 2.21 25.88 16.04
C ILE A 15 1.13 26.43 16.99
N ASP A 16 0.31 25.56 17.60
CA ASP A 16 -0.70 25.98 18.57
C ASP A 16 -0.10 26.69 19.79
N LYS A 17 1.04 26.19 20.28
CA LYS A 17 1.77 26.85 21.38
C LYS A 17 2.28 28.23 20.97
N ALA A 18 2.83 28.36 19.76
CA ALA A 18 3.34 29.64 19.25
C ALA A 18 2.20 30.67 19.06
N VAL A 19 1.04 30.25 18.53
CA VAL A 19 -0.17 31.10 18.47
C VAL A 19 -0.61 31.54 19.87
N GLY A 20 -0.56 30.64 20.86
CA GLY A 20 -0.88 30.97 22.25
C GLY A 20 0.09 31.97 22.90
N ILE A 21 1.39 31.85 22.61
CA ILE A 21 2.43 32.79 23.09
C ILE A 21 2.24 34.15 22.44
N ALA A 22 2.04 34.19 21.13
CA ALA A 22 1.69 35.40 20.41
C ALA A 22 0.48 36.06 21.08
N LYS A 23 -0.61 35.33 21.34
CA LYS A 23 -1.81 35.92 21.96
C LYS A 23 -1.55 36.59 23.30
N LYS A 24 -0.80 35.93 24.19
CA LYS A 24 -0.42 36.51 25.48
C LYS A 24 0.40 37.78 25.33
N LEU A 25 1.35 37.82 24.39
CA LEU A 25 2.16 39.01 24.14
C LEU A 25 1.34 40.21 23.60
N ALA A 26 0.28 39.97 22.82
CA ALA A 26 -0.64 41.03 22.38
C ALA A 26 -1.48 41.59 23.54
N ASP A 27 -1.85 40.72 24.48
CA ASP A 27 -2.71 41.07 25.60
C ASP A 27 -1.91 41.77 26.73
N ASP A 28 -0.64 41.38 26.95
CA ASP A 28 0.21 41.82 28.07
C ASP A 28 1.20 42.95 27.74
N GLY A 29 1.32 43.39 26.48
CA GLY A 29 2.25 44.44 26.06
C GLY A 29 2.00 45.81 26.70
N GLY A 30 2.92 46.27 27.55
CA GLY A 30 2.98 47.66 28.06
C GLY A 30 3.30 48.69 26.96
N GLU A 31 3.29 49.99 27.34
CA GLU A 31 3.36 51.29 26.59
C GLU A 31 4.03 51.43 25.20
N LEU A 32 4.63 50.39 24.61
CA LEU A 32 4.96 50.36 23.19
C LEU A 32 3.67 50.42 22.35
N ASP A 33 3.75 51.13 21.22
CA ASP A 33 2.69 51.48 20.28
C ASP A 33 1.68 50.33 20.05
N LYS A 34 0.67 50.27 20.95
CA LYS A 34 -0.15 49.09 21.23
C LYS A 34 -0.90 48.57 20.01
N ALA A 35 -1.19 49.48 19.07
CA ALA A 35 -1.86 49.17 17.82
C ALA A 35 -0.95 48.40 16.86
N THR A 36 0.30 48.83 16.69
CA THR A 36 1.29 48.23 15.78
C THR A 36 1.68 46.82 16.25
N LEU A 37 1.96 46.66 17.55
CA LEU A 37 2.27 45.34 18.13
C LEU A 37 1.11 44.35 18.00
N LYS A 38 -0.13 44.79 18.24
CA LYS A 38 -1.31 43.94 18.08
C LYS A 38 -1.55 43.54 16.64
N LEU A 39 -1.28 44.43 15.68
CA LEU A 39 -1.43 44.17 14.26
C LEU A 39 -0.39 43.14 13.77
N GLU A 40 0.88 43.32 14.11
CA GLU A 40 1.94 42.34 13.78
C GLU A 40 1.67 40.96 14.38
N LEU A 41 1.14 40.90 15.60
CA LEU A 41 0.75 39.63 16.21
C LEU A 41 -0.48 38.99 15.56
N ALA A 42 -1.47 39.79 15.17
CA ALA A 42 -2.63 39.28 14.44
C ALA A 42 -2.22 38.69 13.08
N ASN A 43 -1.27 39.35 12.39
CA ASN A 43 -0.68 38.83 11.17
C ASN A 43 0.06 37.51 11.41
N LEU A 44 0.92 37.48 12.44
CA LEU A 44 1.65 36.27 12.84
C LEU A 44 0.69 35.11 13.16
N MET A 45 -0.37 35.35 13.93
CA MET A 45 -1.38 34.33 14.22
C MET A 45 -2.07 33.80 12.96
N THR A 46 -2.35 34.69 12.01
CA THR A 46 -2.99 34.33 10.74
C THR A 46 -2.06 33.46 9.90
N GLU A 47 -0.77 33.81 9.82
CA GLU A 47 0.25 33.00 9.16
C GLU A 47 0.39 31.62 9.82
N LEU A 48 0.46 31.56 11.15
CA LEU A 48 0.54 30.29 11.87
C LEU A 48 -0.72 29.43 11.66
N ALA A 49 -1.91 30.03 11.62
CA ALA A 49 -3.14 29.32 11.32
C ALA A 49 -3.13 28.75 9.90
N SER A 50 -2.60 29.50 8.92
CA SER A 50 -2.42 29.03 7.54
C SER A 50 -1.46 27.84 7.49
N VAL A 51 -0.30 27.95 8.13
CA VAL A 51 0.69 26.86 8.19
C VAL A 51 0.09 25.63 8.87
N LYS A 52 -0.71 25.80 9.94
CA LYS A 52 -1.42 24.68 10.58
C LYS A 52 -2.34 23.95 9.61
N MET A 53 -3.10 24.66 8.78
CA MET A 53 -3.97 24.05 7.78
C MET A 53 -3.18 23.29 6.71
N GLU A 54 -2.06 23.84 6.24
CA GLU A 54 -1.16 23.16 5.30
C GLU A 54 -0.56 21.89 5.90
N VAL A 55 -0.14 21.92 7.17
CA VAL A 55 0.39 20.74 7.88
C VAL A 55 -0.67 19.66 8.03
N ILE A 56 -1.91 20.03 8.41
CA ILE A 56 -3.03 19.08 8.52
C ILE A 56 -3.35 18.45 7.16
N THR A 57 -3.38 19.26 6.10
CA THR A 57 -3.63 18.80 4.73
C THR A 57 -2.53 17.83 4.29
N THR A 58 -1.27 18.17 4.55
CA THR A 58 -0.11 17.32 4.25
C THR A 58 -0.18 16.01 5.03
N GLN A 59 -0.60 16.05 6.29
CA GLN A 59 -0.78 14.86 7.12
C GLN A 59 -1.83 13.91 6.55
N ALA A 60 -2.96 14.45 6.06
CA ALA A 60 -4.01 13.64 5.43
C ALA A 60 -3.49 12.98 4.14
N LEU A 61 -2.82 13.74 3.28
CA LEU A 61 -2.23 13.21 2.04
C LEU A 61 -1.17 12.14 2.31
N LEU A 62 -0.33 12.35 3.34
CA LEU A 62 0.68 11.38 3.74
C LEU A 62 0.05 10.08 4.24
N PHE A 63 -1.00 10.18 5.06
CA PHE A 63 -1.74 9.01 5.54
C PHE A 63 -2.33 8.20 4.38
N ASP A 64 -3.00 8.87 3.42
CA ASP A 64 -3.56 8.21 2.24
C ASP A 64 -2.48 7.53 1.40
N ALA A 65 -1.32 8.17 1.22
CA ALA A 65 -0.19 7.61 0.50
C ALA A 65 0.39 6.37 1.22
N GLU A 66 0.54 6.42 2.55
CA GLU A 66 1.00 5.28 3.35
C GLU A 66 0.03 4.10 3.29
N GLN A 67 -1.29 4.36 3.33
CA GLN A 67 -2.29 3.31 3.18
C GLN A 67 -2.22 2.64 1.81
N LYS A 68 -2.12 3.43 0.73
CA LYS A 68 -1.95 2.90 -0.63
C LYS A 68 -0.67 2.09 -0.77
N ASN A 69 0.45 2.56 -0.20
CA ASN A 69 1.69 1.80 -0.21
C ASN A 69 1.54 0.46 0.49
N LYS A 70 0.94 0.40 1.69
CA LYS A 70 0.67 -0.88 2.37
C LYS A 70 -0.17 -1.81 1.51
N GLN A 71 -1.24 -1.30 0.91
CA GLN A 71 -2.11 -2.11 0.04
C GLN A 71 -1.33 -2.66 -1.17
N LEU A 72 -0.49 -1.83 -1.79
CA LEU A 72 0.35 -2.25 -2.92
C LEU A 72 1.42 -3.26 -2.49
N GLU A 73 2.05 -3.08 -1.33
CA GLU A 73 3.01 -4.02 -0.75
C GLU A 73 2.36 -5.39 -0.46
N GLU A 74 1.15 -5.40 0.07
CA GLU A 74 0.39 -6.64 0.29
C GLU A 74 0.05 -7.33 -1.03
N GLN A 75 -0.43 -6.59 -2.04
CA GLN A 75 -0.68 -7.13 -3.38
C GLN A 75 0.62 -7.63 -4.05
N LEU A 76 1.76 -6.99 -3.79
CA LEU A 76 3.05 -7.41 -4.30
C LEU A 76 3.52 -8.70 -3.65
N LYS A 77 3.36 -8.88 -2.34
CA LYS A 77 3.65 -10.15 -1.65
C LYS A 77 2.84 -11.30 -2.25
N ASP A 78 1.57 -11.05 -2.55
CA ASP A 78 0.71 -12.05 -3.19
C ASP A 78 1.11 -12.39 -4.62
N LYS A 79 1.73 -11.44 -5.35
CA LYS A 79 2.25 -11.65 -6.71
C LYS A 79 3.64 -12.29 -6.72
N GLN A 80 4.51 -11.92 -5.80
CA GLN A 80 5.88 -12.45 -5.69
C GLN A 80 5.90 -13.93 -5.27
N ALA A 81 4.85 -14.40 -4.60
CA ALA A 81 4.73 -15.81 -4.25
C ALA A 81 4.52 -16.73 -5.47
N PHE A 82 4.16 -16.21 -6.65
CA PHE A 82 3.89 -17.04 -7.83
C PHE A 82 5.03 -16.96 -8.87
N MET A 83 5.71 -18.08 -9.10
CA MET A 83 6.80 -18.21 -10.07
C MET A 83 6.31 -18.94 -11.32
N PHE A 84 6.47 -18.34 -12.50
CA PHE A 84 6.22 -19.03 -13.76
C PHE A 84 7.49 -19.76 -14.21
N GLN A 85 7.46 -21.09 -14.23
CA GLN A 85 8.60 -21.93 -14.63
C GLN A 85 8.11 -23.10 -15.47
N ASN A 86 8.84 -23.46 -16.53
CA ASN A 86 8.50 -24.56 -17.44
C ASN A 86 7.07 -24.49 -18.01
N GLY A 87 6.59 -23.28 -18.31
CA GLY A 87 5.26 -23.07 -18.88
C GLY A 87 4.10 -23.22 -17.88
N ILE A 88 4.37 -23.34 -16.57
CA ILE A 88 3.37 -23.52 -15.51
C ILE A 88 3.64 -22.58 -14.32
N TRP A 89 2.57 -22.20 -13.61
CA TRP A 89 2.69 -21.34 -12.43
C TRP A 89 2.88 -22.16 -11.17
N TRP A 90 3.83 -21.76 -10.34
CA TRP A 90 4.12 -22.34 -9.04
C TRP A 90 3.89 -21.32 -7.96
N LYS A 91 3.53 -21.76 -6.76
CA LYS A 91 3.61 -20.90 -5.57
C LYS A 91 4.77 -21.36 -4.70
N GLU A 92 5.56 -20.42 -4.18
CA GLU A 92 6.63 -20.74 -3.25
C GLU A 92 6.11 -21.57 -2.06
N GLY A 93 6.73 -22.71 -1.81
CA GLY A 93 6.33 -23.68 -0.77
C GLY A 93 5.20 -24.65 -1.16
N ASP A 94 4.60 -24.49 -2.34
CA ASP A 94 3.56 -25.40 -2.85
C ASP A 94 4.18 -26.53 -3.70
N LYS A 95 3.61 -27.73 -3.58
CA LYS A 95 4.08 -28.93 -4.31
C LYS A 95 3.30 -29.16 -5.60
N ILE A 96 2.21 -28.45 -5.81
CA ILE A 96 1.30 -28.64 -6.92
C ILE A 96 1.26 -27.36 -7.77
N ALA A 97 1.44 -27.52 -9.08
CA ALA A 97 1.41 -26.41 -10.01
C ALA A 97 -0.03 -25.91 -10.25
N PHE A 98 -0.14 -24.62 -10.58
CA PHE A 98 -1.36 -23.92 -10.95
C PHE A 98 -1.52 -23.85 -12.47
N CYS A 99 -2.76 -23.97 -12.94
CA CYS A 99 -3.05 -23.92 -14.37
C CYS A 99 -2.83 -22.51 -14.95
N PRO A 100 -1.91 -22.35 -15.93
CA PRO A 100 -1.68 -21.06 -16.61
C PRO A 100 -2.91 -20.50 -17.28
N LYS A 101 -3.65 -21.35 -17.99
CA LYS A 101 -4.85 -20.92 -18.71
C LYS A 101 -5.89 -20.34 -17.75
N CYS A 102 -6.18 -21.01 -16.63
CA CYS A 102 -7.15 -20.52 -15.64
C CYS A 102 -6.66 -19.25 -14.92
N TYR A 103 -5.35 -19.19 -14.62
CA TYR A 103 -4.80 -18.06 -13.90
C TYR A 103 -4.70 -16.80 -14.79
N GLU A 104 -4.25 -16.92 -16.02
CA GLU A 104 -4.03 -15.77 -16.89
C GLU A 104 -5.32 -15.24 -17.55
N SER A 105 -6.29 -16.12 -17.84
CA SER A 105 -7.56 -15.69 -18.47
C SER A 105 -8.61 -15.22 -17.47
N GLU A 106 -8.74 -15.91 -16.33
CA GLU A 106 -9.82 -15.68 -15.37
C GLU A 106 -9.30 -15.20 -14.00
N ASN A 107 -7.98 -15.05 -13.81
CA ASN A 107 -7.34 -14.78 -12.52
C ASN A 107 -7.64 -15.86 -11.46
N ILE A 108 -7.81 -17.11 -11.91
CA ILE A 108 -8.23 -18.22 -11.04
C ILE A 108 -7.06 -19.16 -10.77
N LYS A 109 -6.69 -19.20 -9.49
CA LYS A 109 -5.62 -20.04 -8.94
C LYS A 109 -6.15 -21.46 -8.70
N PHE A 110 -6.18 -22.27 -9.75
CA PHE A 110 -6.63 -23.66 -9.70
C PHE A 110 -5.44 -24.64 -9.76
N HIS A 111 -5.27 -25.46 -8.71
CA HIS A 111 -4.28 -26.54 -8.67
C HIS A 111 -4.57 -27.61 -9.72
N MET A 112 -3.53 -28.03 -10.43
CA MET A 112 -3.61 -29.11 -11.41
C MET A 112 -3.42 -30.47 -10.74
N GLU A 113 -3.88 -31.53 -11.42
CA GLU A 113 -3.63 -32.91 -11.00
C GLU A 113 -2.39 -33.45 -11.70
N ALA A 114 -1.48 -34.08 -10.95
CA ALA A 114 -0.36 -34.78 -11.54
C ALA A 114 -0.85 -36.12 -12.11
N ARG A 115 -0.62 -36.37 -13.40
CA ARG A 115 -0.95 -37.62 -14.07
C ARG A 115 0.30 -38.25 -14.67
N GLU A 116 0.39 -39.57 -14.54
CA GLU A 116 1.52 -40.36 -15.04
C GLU A 116 1.28 -40.93 -16.45
N LYS A 117 0.01 -40.97 -16.89
CA LYS A 117 -0.41 -41.62 -18.13
C LYS A 117 -1.46 -40.82 -18.87
N VAL A 118 -1.41 -40.89 -20.19
CA VAL A 118 -2.48 -40.40 -21.08
C VAL A 118 -3.18 -41.62 -21.67
N VAL A 119 -4.52 -41.62 -21.63
CA VAL A 119 -5.35 -42.65 -22.26
C VAL A 119 -5.78 -42.16 -23.64
N GLY A 120 -5.25 -42.79 -24.68
CA GLY A 120 -5.64 -42.54 -26.07
C GLY A 120 -6.45 -43.70 -26.65
N MET A 121 -6.88 -43.56 -27.91
CA MET A 121 -7.61 -44.63 -28.62
C MET A 121 -6.83 -45.95 -28.71
N MET A 122 -5.49 -45.89 -28.78
CA MET A 122 -4.63 -47.06 -28.99
C MET A 122 -4.06 -47.65 -27.68
N GLY A 123 -4.52 -47.18 -26.51
CA GLY A 123 -4.04 -47.62 -25.20
C GLY A 123 -3.53 -46.49 -24.31
N SER A 124 -2.90 -46.86 -23.19
CA SER A 124 -2.30 -45.92 -22.25
C SER A 124 -0.81 -45.73 -22.54
N TYR A 125 -0.37 -44.49 -22.64
CA TYR A 125 1.03 -44.13 -22.79
C TYR A 125 1.56 -43.51 -21.51
N ASP A 126 2.76 -43.89 -21.09
CA ASP A 126 3.44 -43.27 -19.95
C ASP A 126 3.87 -41.85 -20.35
N TYR A 127 3.15 -40.86 -19.82
CA TYR A 127 3.35 -39.45 -20.11
C TYR A 127 3.01 -38.62 -18.88
N LYS A 128 4.05 -38.07 -18.27
CA LYS A 128 3.97 -37.27 -17.05
C LYS A 128 3.51 -35.86 -17.40
N HIS A 129 2.31 -35.49 -16.96
CA HIS A 129 1.74 -34.17 -17.23
C HIS A 129 0.90 -33.67 -16.06
N TRP A 130 0.70 -32.36 -16.02
CA TRP A 130 -0.27 -31.67 -15.20
C TRP A 130 -1.58 -31.54 -15.97
N HIS A 131 -2.66 -32.03 -15.39
CA HIS A 131 -4.00 -31.93 -15.97
C HIS A 131 -4.85 -30.96 -15.17
N CYS A 132 -5.44 -29.96 -15.83
CA CYS A 132 -6.39 -29.06 -15.19
C CYS A 132 -7.83 -29.55 -15.36
N ARG A 133 -8.47 -30.00 -14.26
CA ARG A 133 -9.88 -30.42 -14.27
C ARG A 133 -10.90 -29.31 -14.53
N ARG A 134 -10.49 -28.05 -14.47
CA ARG A 134 -11.38 -26.90 -14.71
C ARG A 134 -11.51 -26.58 -16.20
N CYS A 135 -10.39 -26.51 -16.91
CA CYS A 135 -10.35 -26.10 -18.32
C CYS A 135 -9.92 -27.21 -19.28
N ASN A 136 -9.74 -28.45 -18.77
CA ASN A 136 -9.34 -29.64 -19.50
C ASN A 136 -8.08 -29.44 -20.36
N SER A 137 -7.12 -28.66 -19.86
CA SER A 137 -5.84 -28.41 -20.52
C SER A 137 -4.75 -29.21 -19.82
N ASP A 138 -3.82 -29.74 -20.62
CA ASP A 138 -2.68 -30.53 -20.19
C ASP A 138 -1.38 -29.73 -20.39
N PHE A 139 -0.47 -29.84 -19.42
CA PHE A 139 0.83 -29.17 -19.43
C PHE A 139 1.92 -30.16 -19.04
N ASP A 140 3.09 -30.05 -19.65
CA ASP A 140 4.15 -31.02 -19.41
C ASP A 140 4.69 -30.94 -17.97
N ARG A 141 5.00 -32.10 -17.40
CA ARG A 141 5.63 -32.21 -16.09
C ARG A 141 7.07 -32.70 -16.30
N ILE A 142 7.92 -31.79 -16.76
CA ILE A 142 9.37 -31.96 -16.95
C ILE A 142 10.07 -32.04 -15.60
#